data_AF-A0A817BY55-F1
#
_entry.id   AF-A0A817BY55-F1
#
_cell.length_a   1.000
_cell.length_b   1.000
_cell.length_c   1.000
_cell.angle_alpha   90.00
_cell.angle_beta   90.00
_cell.angle_gamma   90.00
#
_symmetry.space_group_name_H-M   'P 1'
#
loop_
_entity.id
_entity.type
_entity.pdbx_description
1 polymer ?
#
loop_
_entity_poly.entity_id
_entity_poly.type
_entity_poly.pdbx_seq_one_letter_code
_entity_poly.pdbx_strand_id
1 'polypeptide(L)'
;MLPHPLKTFIKKSYERKKNLFSTFFGFVMSGIVLQLADRHCDNIMLIDDGKILHIDFGCAFGQKTKFERLHGLFMDIPHSPFSEEIFIRKNFFS
;
A
#
# COMPACT_ATOMS: atom_id res chain seq x y z
N MET A 1 4.24 -19.54 2.19
CA MET A 1 5.56 -19.94 2.72
C MET A 1 6.60 -19.01 2.10
N LEU A 2 7.33 -18.18 2.88
CA LEU A 2 8.25 -17.19 2.29
C LEU A 2 9.35 -17.86 1.43
N PRO A 3 9.78 -17.25 0.31
CA PRO A 3 10.87 -17.77 -0.51
C PRO A 3 12.12 -18.00 0.34
N HIS A 4 12.86 -19.09 0.07
CA HIS A 4 14.08 -19.43 0.78
C HIS A 4 15.05 -18.25 0.98
N PRO A 5 15.42 -17.47 -0.06
CA PRO A 5 16.35 -16.34 0.10
C PRO A 5 15.82 -15.23 1.03
N LEU A 6 14.52 -14.96 1.01
CA LEU A 6 13.90 -13.95 1.86
C LEU A 6 13.92 -14.38 3.34
N LYS A 7 13.68 -15.67 3.61
CA LYS A 7 13.82 -16.22 4.97
C LYS A 7 15.24 -16.08 5.49
N THR A 8 16.25 -16.34 4.66
CA THR A 8 17.65 -16.20 5.05
C THR A 8 18.01 -14.74 5.30
N PHE A 9 17.52 -13.83 4.46
CA PHE A 9 17.74 -12.39 4.58
C PHE A 9 17.18 -11.82 5.89
N ILE A 10 15.95 -12.17 6.25
CA ILE A 10 15.28 -11.67 7.46
C ILE A 10 15.89 -12.29 8.73
N LYS A 11 16.22 -13.59 8.71
CA LYS A 11 16.83 -14.27 9.87
C LYS A 11 18.26 -13.81 10.15
N LYS A 12 18.91 -13.12 9.20
CA LYS A 12 20.31 -12.70 9.31
C LYS A 12 20.53 -11.65 10.40
N SER A 13 19.53 -10.83 10.75
CA SER A 13 19.67 -9.78 11.76
C SER A 13 18.33 -9.41 12.41
N TYR A 14 18.37 -9.23 13.74
CA TYR A 14 17.23 -8.74 14.52
C TYR A 14 16.76 -7.37 14.04
N GLU A 15 17.70 -6.46 13.74
CA GLU A 15 17.37 -5.09 13.29
C GLU A 15 16.65 -5.10 11.94
N ARG A 16 17.04 -5.98 11.01
CA ARG A 16 16.34 -6.12 9.72
C ARG A 16 14.90 -6.58 9.90
N LYS A 17 14.69 -7.56 10.78
CA LYS A 17 13.35 -8.03 11.12
C LYS A 17 12.52 -6.90 11.74
N LYS A 18 13.09 -6.16 12.69
CA LYS A 18 12.44 -5.01 13.34
C LYS A 18 12.06 -3.93 12.31
N ASN A 19 12.98 -3.56 11.42
CA ASN A 19 12.75 -2.58 10.35
C ASN A 19 11.65 -3.04 9.40
N LEU A 20 11.64 -4.32 9.04
CA LEU A 20 10.61 -4.90 8.18
C LEU A 20 9.23 -4.74 8.79
N PHE A 21 9.04 -5.15 10.04
CA PHE A 21 7.74 -5.01 10.71
C PHE A 21 7.35 -3.54 10.91
N SER A 22 8.29 -2.68 11.30
CA SER A 22 8.01 -1.27 11.54
C SER A 22 7.59 -0.53 10.26
N THR A 23 8.31 -0.74 9.16
CA THR A 23 8.01 -0.08 7.88
C THR A 23 6.84 -0.72 7.15
N PHE A 24 6.61 -2.03 7.30
CA PHE A 24 5.38 -2.68 6.83
C PHE A 24 4.14 -2.06 7.48
N PHE A 25 4.18 -1.83 8.79
CA PHE A 25 3.08 -1.15 9.48
C PHE A 25 2.86 0.27 8.93
N GLY A 26 3.94 1.03 8.73
CA GLY A 26 3.87 2.35 8.08
C GLY A 26 3.28 2.29 6.66
N PHE A 27 3.68 1.30 5.86
CA PHE A 27 3.15 1.06 4.51
C PHE A 27 1.64 0.77 4.53
N VAL A 28 1.17 -0.11 5.44
CA VAL A 28 -0.26 -0.41 5.57
C VAL A 28 -1.04 0.83 5.99
N MET A 29 -0.58 1.54 7.04
CA MET A 29 -1.28 2.71 7.57
C MET A 29 -1.33 3.85 6.55
N SER A 30 -0.22 4.14 5.87
CA SER A 30 -0.19 5.12 4.79
C SER A 30 -1.07 4.70 3.61
N GLY A 31 -1.08 3.41 3.25
CA GLY A 31 -1.95 2.85 2.22
C GLY A 31 -3.44 3.02 2.52
N ILE A 32 -3.84 2.95 3.79
CA ILE A 32 -5.21 3.20 4.25
C ILE A 32 -5.52 4.70 4.25
N VAL A 33 -4.68 5.52 4.88
CA VAL A 33 -4.91 6.97 5.04
C VAL A 33 -4.95 7.68 3.69
N LEU A 34 -3.98 7.37 2.82
CA LEU A 34 -3.86 7.97 1.50
C LEU A 34 -4.64 7.20 0.44
N GLN A 35 -5.25 6.06 0.77
CA GLN A 35 -5.92 5.18 -0.19
C GLN A 35 -5.07 4.92 -1.42
N LEU A 36 -3.88 4.38 -1.17
CA LEU A 36 -2.95 3.99 -2.23
C LEU A 36 -3.47 2.73 -2.92
N ALA A 37 -3.41 2.74 -4.23
CA ALA A 37 -3.69 1.61 -5.09
C ALA A 37 -2.40 1.19 -5.82
N ASP A 38 -2.53 0.28 -6.79
CA ASP A 38 -1.42 -0.23 -7.62
C ASP A 38 -0.27 -0.89 -6.84
N ARG A 39 -0.63 -1.55 -5.73
CA ARG A 39 0.31 -2.23 -4.83
C ARG A 39 0.66 -3.63 -5.35
N HIS A 40 1.52 -3.69 -6.36
CA HIS A 40 2.11 -4.95 -6.83
C HIS A 40 3.58 -5.08 -6.44
N CYS A 41 4.16 -6.27 -6.61
CA CYS A 41 5.51 -6.57 -6.13
C CYS A 41 6.61 -5.70 -6.75
N ASP A 42 6.40 -5.13 -7.94
CA ASP A 42 7.40 -4.25 -8.58
C ASP A 42 7.40 -2.83 -7.98
N ASN A 43 6.27 -2.40 -7.40
CA ASN A 43 6.13 -1.11 -6.71
C ASN A 43 6.46 -1.19 -5.22
N ILE A 44 6.76 -2.39 -4.70
CA ILE A 44 7.11 -2.61 -3.29
C ILE A 44 8.55 -3.12 -3.21
N MET A 45 9.44 -2.24 -2.79
CA MET A 45 10.86 -2.54 -2.64
C MET A 45 11.18 -2.99 -1.21
N LEU A 46 12.06 -3.99 -1.10
CA LEU A 46 12.71 -4.36 0.15
C LEU A 46 14.16 -3.87 0.11
N ILE A 47 14.50 -2.97 1.02
CA ILE A 47 15.83 -2.38 1.15
C ILE A 47 16.74 -3.33 1.96
N ASP A 48 18.05 -3.26 1.73
CA ASP A 48 19.07 -4.12 2.35
C ASP A 48 19.07 -4.10 3.89
N ASP A 49 18.58 -3.03 4.50
CA ASP A 49 18.43 -2.87 5.96
C ASP A 49 17.10 -3.42 6.50
N GLY A 50 16.30 -4.07 5.64
CA GLY A 50 15.03 -4.69 5.97
C GLY A 50 13.82 -3.77 5.87
N LYS A 51 13.96 -2.50 5.44
CA LYS A 51 12.82 -1.60 5.27
C LYS A 51 12.01 -1.89 4.01
N ILE A 52 10.70 -1.67 4.09
CA ILE A 52 9.80 -1.63 2.93
C ILE A 52 9.66 -0.18 2.45
N LEU A 53 9.73 0.00 1.14
CA LEU A 53 9.44 1.25 0.46
C LEU A 53 8.41 1.00 -0.64
N HIS A 54 7.28 1.71 -0.57
CA HIS A 54 6.37 1.82 -1.70
C HIS A 54 6.86 2.93 -2.62
N ILE A 55 6.96 2.63 -3.90
CA ILE A 55 7.25 3.59 -4.95
C ILE A 55 6.08 3.63 -5.92
N ASP A 56 6.06 4.66 -6.77
CA ASP A 56 4.96 4.96 -7.68
C ASP A 56 3.63 5.24 -6.96
N PHE A 57 3.25 6.52 -6.97
CA PHE A 57 2.02 7.02 -6.35
C PHE A 57 1.02 7.49 -7.41
N GLY A 58 1.12 6.97 -8.65
CA GLY A 58 0.22 7.32 -9.74
C GLY A 58 -1.26 7.05 -9.44
N CYS A 59 -1.56 6.10 -8.54
CA CYS A 59 -2.90 5.84 -8.04
C CYS A 59 -2.97 6.08 -6.51
N ALA A 60 -3.33 7.30 -6.12
CA ALA A 60 -3.48 7.71 -4.73
C ALA A 60 -4.80 8.47 -4.50
N PHE A 61 -5.16 8.70 -3.24
CA PHE A 61 -6.36 9.43 -2.82
C PHE A 61 -7.65 8.86 -3.43
N GLY A 62 -7.80 7.53 -3.41
CA GLY A 62 -9.00 6.86 -3.89
C GLY A 62 -9.03 6.60 -5.39
N GLN A 63 -8.03 7.06 -6.16
CA GLN A 63 -7.83 6.62 -7.53
C GLN A 63 -7.44 5.15 -7.55
N LYS A 64 -8.02 4.39 -8.48
CA LYS A 64 -7.82 2.94 -8.58
C LYS A 64 -7.42 2.55 -9.98
N THR A 65 -6.55 1.54 -10.09
CA THR A 65 -6.29 0.91 -11.38
C THR A 65 -7.56 0.25 -11.94
N LYS A 66 -7.55 -0.08 -13.23
CA LYS A 66 -8.67 -0.83 -13.85
C LYS A 66 -8.91 -2.17 -13.16
N PHE A 67 -7.83 -2.86 -12.81
CA PHE A 67 -7.89 -4.16 -12.14
C PHE A 67 -8.56 -4.04 -10.77
N GLU A 68 -8.16 -3.05 -9.98
CA GLU A 68 -8.68 -2.84 -8.63
C GLU A 68 -10.14 -2.36 -8.61
N ARG A 69 -10.59 -1.61 -9.62
CA ARG A 69 -12.01 -1.30 -9.78
C ARG A 69 -12.87 -2.54 -10.04
N LEU A 70 -12.33 -3.52 -10.76
CA LEU A 70 -13.05 -4.73 -11.12
C LEU A 70 -13.08 -5.76 -9.99
N HIS A 71 -11.99 -5.90 -9.25
CA HIS A 71 -11.81 -6.95 -8.26
C HIS A 71 -11.92 -6.47 -6.80
N GLY A 72 -11.95 -5.16 -6.57
CA GLY A 72 -11.86 -4.57 -5.24
C GLY A 72 -10.47 -4.74 -4.62
N LEU A 73 -10.23 -4.05 -3.50
CA LEU A 73 -9.01 -4.18 -2.72
C LEU A 73 -9.28 -4.45 -1.25
N PHE A 74 -8.36 -5.20 -0.66
CA PHE A 74 -8.35 -5.55 0.76
C PHE A 74 -8.14 -4.34 1.71
N MET A 75 -7.61 -3.21 1.21
CA MET A 75 -7.36 -2.00 2.02
C MET A 75 -8.19 -0.79 1.57
N ASP A 76 -9.26 -1.00 0.79
CA ASP A 76 -10.20 0.08 0.51
C ASP A 76 -11.06 0.34 1.75
N ILE A 77 -11.18 1.62 2.14
CA ILE A 77 -12.22 2.04 3.09
C ILE A 77 -13.50 2.26 2.27
N PRO A 78 -14.55 1.44 2.46
CA PRO A 78 -15.85 1.72 1.83
C PRO A 78 -16.36 3.10 2.30
N HIS A 79 -16.87 3.90 1.35
CA HIS A 79 -17.33 5.29 1.59
C HIS A 79 -16.26 6.29 2.05
N SER A 80 -15.01 6.10 1.63
CA SER A 80 -13.97 7.09 1.87
C SER A 80 -14.37 8.48 1.36
N PRO A 81 -13.99 9.58 2.04
CA PRO A 81 -14.26 10.95 1.56
C PRO A 81 -13.52 11.29 0.25
N PHE A 82 -12.59 10.44 -0.16
CA PHE A 82 -11.80 10.56 -1.39
C PHE A 82 -12.34 9.65 -2.51
N SER A 83 -13.43 8.91 -2.30
CA SER A 83 -14.05 8.14 -3.38
C SER A 83 -14.67 9.11 -4.40
N GLU A 84 -14.48 8.82 -5.69
CA GLU A 84 -14.95 9.67 -6.81
C GLU A 84 -16.47 9.97 -6.71
N GLU A 85 -17.27 9.03 -6.18
CA GLU A 85 -18.71 9.22 -5.99
C GLU A 85 -19.07 10.31 -4.98
N ILE A 86 -18.27 10.52 -3.93
CA ILE A 86 -18.53 11.52 -2.89
C ILE A 86 -18.02 12.90 -3.31
N PHE A 87 -16.88 12.97 -4.01
CA PHE A 87 -16.29 14.25 -4.44
C PHE A 87 -17.16 14.98 -5.49
N ILE A 88 -17.81 14.24 -6.40
CA ILE A 88 -18.69 14.82 -7.42
C ILE A 88 -19.99 15.35 -6.79
N ARG A 89 -20.59 14.62 -5.83
CA ARG A 89 -21.84 15.07 -5.18
C ARG A 89 -21.69 16.34 -4.36
N LYS A 90 -20.51 16.63 -3.79
CA LYS A 90 -20.29 17.83 -2.97
C LYS A 90 -19.97 19.10 -3.76
N ASN A 91 -19.46 19.00 -5.00
CA ASN A 91 -18.99 20.18 -5.76
C ASN A 91 -19.89 20.58 -6.95
N PHE A 92 -20.93 19.81 -7.28
CA PHE A 92 -21.85 20.12 -8.39
C PHE A 92 -23.32 20.35 -7.98
N PHE A 93 -23.64 20.28 -6.69
CA PHE A 93 -24.98 20.58 -6.14
C PHE A 93 -24.90 21.53 -4.93
N SER A 94 -24.15 22.63 -5.08
CA SER A 94 -24.17 23.80 -4.18
C SER A 94 -24.54 25.05 -4.96
#